data_AF-A0ABD3J8M2-F1
#
_entry.id   AF-A0ABD3J8M2-F1
#
_cell.length_a   1.000
_cell.length_b   1.000
_cell.length_c   1.000
_cell.angle_alpha   90.00
_cell.angle_beta   90.00
_cell.angle_gamma   90.00
#
_symmetry.space_group_name_H-M   'P 1'
#
loop_
_entity.id
_entity.type
_entity.pdbx_description
1 polymer ?
#
loop_
_entity_poly.entity_id
_entity_poly.type
_entity_poly.pdbx_seq_one_letter_code
_entity_poly.pdbx_strand_id
1 'polypeptide(L)'
;MLCPTFILGADLGIDYTKVNFEDLPEKFDVVYDAVGQSERAVKAVAPGGSVVEIAEYQKELPPPAFFFQATSDRLTLKKLKPFLESRKVKPVIDPKSPFPFSRPSRPSRMFKPAGQLEKS
;
A
#
# COMPACT_ATOMS: atom_id res chain seq x y z
N MET A 1 14.42 5.01 17.59
CA MET A 1 14.03 5.17 16.17
C MET A 1 12.51 5.02 16.12
N LEU A 2 11.75 6.07 15.85
CA LEU A 2 10.28 5.95 15.75
C LEU A 2 9.91 5.21 14.46
N CYS A 3 8.90 4.33 14.53
CA CYS A 3 8.45 3.58 13.35
C CYS A 3 7.80 4.55 12.33
N PRO A 4 8.25 4.55 11.05
CA PRO A 4 7.87 5.57 10.08
C PRO A 4 6.38 5.58 9.71
N THR A 5 5.64 4.50 9.96
CA THR A 5 4.19 4.43 9.71
C THR A 5 3.38 5.38 10.60
N PHE A 6 3.77 5.57 11.86
CA PHE A 6 3.07 6.48 12.77
C PHE A 6 3.13 7.95 12.31
N ILE A 7 4.19 8.33 11.57
CA ILE A 7 4.36 9.69 11.04
C ILE A 7 3.35 10.00 9.94
N LEU A 8 2.79 8.97 9.29
CA LEU A 8 1.80 9.09 8.23
C LEU A 8 0.35 9.00 8.75
N GLY A 9 0.18 8.85 10.07
CA GLY A 9 -1.14 8.78 10.70
C GLY A 9 -1.68 7.37 10.90
N ALA A 10 -0.83 6.34 10.86
CA ALA A 10 -1.24 5.01 11.31
C ALA A 10 -1.35 4.99 12.84
N ASP A 11 -2.50 4.59 13.38
CA ASP A 11 -2.70 4.44 14.83
C ASP A 11 -2.06 3.16 15.38
N LEU A 12 -1.92 2.14 14.54
CA LEU A 12 -1.28 0.85 14.85
C LEU A 12 -0.25 0.49 13.78
N GLY A 13 1.02 0.37 14.18
CA GLY A 13 2.09 -0.12 13.32
C GLY A 13 2.39 -1.60 13.58
N ILE A 14 2.21 -2.46 12.58
CA ILE A 14 2.46 -3.91 12.67
C ILE A 14 3.76 -4.26 11.94
N ASP A 15 4.68 -4.92 12.65
CA ASP A 15 5.85 -5.54 12.04
C ASP A 15 5.49 -6.94 11.53
N TYR A 16 5.21 -7.03 10.23
CA TYR A 16 4.77 -8.27 9.57
C TYR A 16 5.83 -9.39 9.60
N THR A 17 7.08 -9.10 9.96
CA THR A 17 8.14 -10.11 10.10
C THR A 17 8.08 -10.85 11.43
N LYS A 18 7.31 -10.33 12.39
CA LYS A 18 7.18 -10.87 13.74
C LYS A 18 5.78 -11.34 14.07
N VAL A 19 4.77 -10.65 13.52
CA VAL A 19 3.37 -10.92 13.82
C VAL A 19 2.57 -10.94 12.52
N ASN A 20 1.72 -11.94 12.39
CA ASN A 20 0.75 -12.05 11.31
C ASN A 20 -0.45 -11.15 11.62
N PHE A 21 -0.79 -10.25 10.70
CA PHE A 21 -1.87 -9.29 10.91
C PHE A 21 -3.25 -9.96 10.94
N GLU A 22 -3.41 -11.09 10.26
CA GLU A 22 -4.67 -11.86 10.22
C GLU A 22 -4.98 -12.58 11.54
N ASP A 23 -3.95 -12.84 12.35
CA ASP A 23 -4.06 -13.53 13.64
C ASP A 23 -4.40 -12.55 14.78
N LEU A 24 -4.45 -11.25 14.49
CA LEU A 24 -4.86 -10.25 15.47
C LEU A 24 -6.35 -10.45 15.83
N PRO A 25 -6.71 -10.24 17.12
CA PRO A 25 -8.09 -10.33 17.57
C PRO A 25 -8.94 -9.17 17.02
N GLU A 26 -8.32 -8.02 16.77
CA GLU A 26 -8.94 -6.87 16.14
C GLU A 26 -9.19 -7.15 14.65
N LYS A 27 -10.40 -6.81 14.19
CA LYS A 27 -10.83 -6.93 12.79
C LYS A 27 -11.19 -5.56 12.25
N PHE A 28 -10.98 -5.36 10.95
CA PHE A 28 -11.11 -4.06 10.31
C PHE A 28 -12.31 -4.03 9.37
N ASP A 29 -13.04 -2.91 9.31
CA ASP A 29 -14.17 -2.73 8.39
C ASP A 29 -13.73 -2.76 6.92
N VAL A 30 -12.51 -2.26 6.65
CA VAL A 30 -11.92 -2.22 5.32
C VAL A 30 -10.46 -2.66 5.40
N VAL A 31 -10.06 -3.57 4.52
CA VAL A 31 -8.66 -3.96 4.32
C VAL A 31 -8.23 -3.53 2.92
N TYR A 32 -7.19 -2.71 2.82
CA TYR A 32 -6.63 -2.27 1.53
C TYR A 32 -5.31 -3.00 1.28
N ASP A 33 -5.33 -4.00 0.41
CA ASP A 33 -4.18 -4.84 0.07
C ASP A 33 -3.38 -4.25 -1.09
N ALA A 34 -2.16 -3.80 -0.77
CA ALA A 34 -1.19 -3.29 -1.72
C ALA A 34 0.03 -4.23 -1.88
N VAL A 35 -0.06 -5.47 -1.38
CA VAL A 35 1.01 -6.47 -1.36
C VAL A 35 0.66 -7.71 -2.20
N GLY A 36 -0.63 -8.10 -2.29
CA GLY A 36 -1.08 -9.30 -3.00
C GLY A 36 -1.27 -10.50 -2.08
N GLN A 37 -1.76 -10.26 -0.86
CA GLN A 37 -1.98 -11.29 0.17
C GLN A 37 -3.46 -11.40 0.56
N SER A 38 -4.34 -11.36 -0.44
CA SER A 38 -5.79 -11.29 -0.29
C SER A 38 -6.36 -12.44 0.56
N GLU A 39 -5.78 -13.64 0.49
CA GLU A 39 -6.14 -14.79 1.33
C GLU A 39 -5.95 -14.54 2.83
N ARG A 40 -4.97 -13.71 3.19
CA ARG A 40 -4.73 -13.28 4.58
C ARG A 40 -5.62 -12.07 4.90
N ALA A 41 -5.78 -11.15 3.95
CA ALA A 41 -6.62 -9.97 4.11
C ALA A 41 -8.08 -10.30 4.46
N VAL A 42 -8.68 -11.31 3.82
CA VAL A 42 -10.07 -11.75 4.12
C VAL A 42 -10.25 -12.34 5.53
N LYS A 43 -9.17 -12.73 6.21
CA LYS A 43 -9.22 -13.18 7.60
C LYS A 43 -9.10 -12.02 8.61
N ALA A 44 -8.61 -10.86 8.15
CA ALA A 44 -8.44 -9.66 8.96
C ALA A 44 -9.66 -8.72 8.88
N VAL A 45 -10.55 -8.92 7.91
CA VAL A 45 -11.76 -8.10 7.73
C VAL A 45 -12.87 -8.50 8.70
N ALA A 46 -13.62 -7.53 9.19
CA ALA A 46 -14.80 -7.73 10.03
C ALA A 46 -15.99 -8.28 9.21
N PRO A 47 -16.98 -8.93 9.85
CA PRO A 47 -18.19 -9.36 9.17
C PRO A 47 -18.90 -8.20 8.46
N GLY A 48 -19.18 -8.35 7.16
CA GLY A 48 -19.78 -7.31 6.32
C GLY A 48 -18.81 -6.24 5.81
N GLY A 49 -17.52 -6.33 6.14
CA GLY A 49 -16.49 -5.44 5.63
C GLY A 49 -16.05 -5.75 4.20
N SER A 50 -15.09 -4.98 3.70
CA SER A 50 -14.59 -5.08 2.32
C SER A 50 -13.08 -5.22 2.24
N VAL A 51 -12.60 -5.99 1.27
CA VAL A 51 -11.17 -6.09 0.97
C VAL A 51 -10.93 -5.57 -0.45
N VAL A 52 -10.05 -4.58 -0.58
CA VAL A 52 -9.70 -3.96 -1.87
C VAL A 52 -8.26 -4.33 -2.21
N GLU A 53 -8.05 -5.03 -3.33
CA GLU A 53 -6.75 -5.50 -3.78
C GLU A 53 -6.27 -4.68 -5.00
N ILE A 54 -5.00 -4.27 -5.03
CA ILE A 54 -4.40 -3.55 -6.17
C ILE A 54 -3.10 -4.15 -6.69
N ALA A 55 -2.53 -5.18 -6.04
CA ALA A 55 -1.21 -5.68 -6.40
C ALA A 55 -1.24 -6.71 -7.53
N GLU A 56 -2.21 -7.63 -7.52
CA GLU A 56 -2.26 -8.77 -8.43
C GLU A 56 -3.37 -8.63 -9.47
N TYR A 57 -2.99 -8.29 -10.70
CA TYR A 57 -3.91 -8.17 -11.83
C TYR A 57 -4.39 -9.56 -12.29
N GLN A 58 -5.70 -9.72 -12.53
CA GLN A 58 -6.35 -10.93 -13.06
C GLN A 58 -6.27 -12.20 -12.18
N LYS A 59 -5.87 -12.08 -10.91
CA LYS A 59 -5.97 -13.20 -9.96
C LYS A 59 -7.41 -13.36 -9.48
N GLU A 60 -7.85 -14.61 -9.31
CA GLU A 60 -9.11 -14.91 -8.63
C GLU A 60 -8.97 -14.60 -7.14
N LEU A 61 -9.88 -13.77 -6.62
CA LEU A 61 -9.81 -13.29 -5.24
C LEU A 61 -10.87 -13.98 -4.37
N PRO A 62 -10.52 -14.33 -3.12
CA PRO A 62 -11.50 -14.89 -2.19
C PRO A 62 -12.53 -13.81 -1.80
N PRO A 63 -13.84 -14.09 -1.84
CA PRO A 63 -14.84 -13.16 -1.30
C PRO A 63 -14.58 -12.84 0.20
N PRO A 64 -14.78 -11.60 0.67
CA PRO A 64 -15.36 -10.45 -0.04
C PRO A 64 -14.34 -9.57 -0.79
N ALA A 65 -13.15 -10.08 -1.10
CA ALA A 65 -12.13 -9.30 -1.80
C ALA A 65 -12.46 -9.07 -3.27
N PHE A 66 -12.10 -7.88 -3.77
CA PHE A 66 -12.20 -7.54 -5.18
C PHE A 66 -11.01 -6.69 -5.63
N PHE A 67 -10.68 -6.81 -6.91
CA PHE A 67 -9.56 -6.08 -7.52
C PHE A 67 -10.03 -4.70 -7.98
N PHE A 68 -9.22 -3.67 -7.73
CA PHE A 68 -9.48 -2.33 -8.21
C PHE A 68 -8.32 -1.82 -9.08
N GLN A 69 -8.64 -1.47 -10.33
CA GLN A 69 -7.70 -0.79 -11.21
C GLN A 69 -7.99 0.71 -11.21
N ALA A 70 -7.04 1.52 -10.76
CA ALA A 70 -7.18 2.96 -10.75
C ALA A 70 -7.15 3.54 -12.17
N THR A 71 -8.17 4.33 -12.51
CA THR A 71 -8.19 5.15 -13.72
C THR A 71 -7.68 6.56 -13.38
N SER A 72 -6.70 7.06 -14.12
CA SER A 72 -6.17 8.41 -13.92
C SER A 72 -7.24 9.47 -14.21
N ASP A 73 -7.54 10.31 -13.22
CA ASP A 73 -8.59 11.32 -13.30
C ASP A 73 -8.15 12.67 -12.70
N ARG A 74 -8.33 13.73 -13.49
CA ARG A 74 -8.03 15.11 -13.09
C ARG A 74 -8.93 15.59 -11.96
N LEU A 75 -10.18 15.15 -11.90
CA LEU A 75 -11.13 15.61 -10.87
C LEU A 75 -10.69 15.13 -9.49
N THR A 76 -10.14 13.92 -9.40
CA THR A 76 -9.53 13.39 -8.18
C THR A 76 -8.39 14.29 -7.68
N LEU A 77 -7.46 14.71 -8.55
CA LEU A 77 -6.39 15.65 -8.18
C LEU A 77 -6.93 17.02 -7.73
N LYS A 78 -7.98 17.53 -8.38
CA LYS A 78 -8.65 18.78 -7.95
C LYS A 78 -9.25 18.65 -6.55
N LYS A 79 -9.86 17.50 -6.22
CA LYS A 79 -10.38 17.22 -4.88
C LYS A 79 -9.28 17.10 -3.82
N LEU A 80 -8.10 16.58 -4.20
CA LEU A 80 -6.95 16.46 -3.29
C LEU A 80 -6.21 17.78 -3.04
N LYS A 81 -6.27 18.73 -3.98
CA LYS A 81 -5.57 20.03 -3.92
C LYS A 81 -5.60 20.72 -2.55
N PRO A 82 -6.74 20.99 -1.90
CA PRO A 82 -6.76 21.70 -0.61
C PRO A 82 -6.01 20.95 0.50
N PHE A 83 -5.96 19.62 0.47
CA PHE A 83 -5.23 18.82 1.47
C PHE A 83 -3.72 18.86 1.25
N LEU A 84 -3.29 18.95 -0.02
CA LEU A 84 -1.89 19.12 -0.40
C LEU A 84 -1.38 20.52 -0.02
N GLU A 85 -2.16 21.57 -0.34
CA GLU A 85 -1.81 22.96 -0.03
C GLU A 85 -1.79 23.22 1.49
N SER A 86 -2.74 22.63 2.23
CA SER A 86 -2.76 22.70 3.70
C SER A 86 -1.77 21.76 4.41
N ARG A 87 -1.00 20.95 3.65
CA ARG A 87 -0.05 19.95 4.17
C ARG A 87 -0.66 18.90 5.09
N LYS A 88 -1.98 18.68 5.03
CA LYS A 88 -2.65 17.55 5.70
C LYS A 88 -2.28 16.23 5.02
N VAL A 89 -2.12 16.25 3.70
CA VAL A 89 -1.50 15.16 2.93
C VAL A 89 -0.13 15.63 2.47
N LYS A 90 0.89 14.81 2.72
CA LYS A 90 2.29 15.16 2.41
C LYS A 90 2.87 14.16 1.42
N PRO A 91 3.69 14.61 0.44
CA PRO A 91 4.45 13.69 -0.38
C PRO A 91 5.49 12.96 0.48
N VAL A 92 5.59 11.65 0.32
CA VAL A 92 6.66 10.83 0.91
C VAL A 92 7.67 10.54 -0.20
N ILE A 93 8.87 11.08 -0.04
CA ILE A 93 9.92 11.06 -1.06
C ILE A 93 11.05 10.16 -0.56
N ASP A 94 11.41 9.14 -1.33
CA ASP A 94 12.52 8.23 -0.97
C ASP A 94 13.84 9.02 -0.82
N PRO A 95 14.63 8.83 0.26
CA PRO A 95 15.86 9.58 0.48
C PRO A 95 16.93 9.46 -0.61
N LYS A 96 16.86 8.42 -1.46
CA LYS A 96 17.77 8.22 -2.61
C LYS A 96 17.37 9.01 -3.84
N SER A 97 16.21 9.68 -3.81
CA SER A 97 15.76 10.60 -4.86
C SER A 97 16.24 12.05 -4.57
N PRO A 98 16.29 12.94 -5.59
CA PRO A 98 15.97 12.71 -7.00
C PRO A 98 17.07 11.94 -7.73
N PHE A 99 16.68 11.21 -8.78
CA PHE A 99 17.64 10.52 -9.65
C PHE A 99 18.00 11.39 -10.85
N PRO A 100 19.30 11.52 -11.20
CA PRO A 100 19.70 12.29 -12.36
C PRO A 100 19.23 11.59 -13.65
N PHE A 101 18.75 12.38 -14.61
CA PHE A 101 18.26 11.88 -15.90
C PHE A 101 19.31 11.06 -16.66
N SER A 102 20.61 11.37 -16.46
CA SER A 102 21.73 10.63 -17.07
C SER A 102 21.91 9.20 -16.54
N ARG A 103 21.15 8.76 -15.52
CA ARG A 103 21.24 7.41 -14.93
C ARG A 103 19.87 6.77 -14.73
N PRO A 104 19.10 6.48 -15.79
CA PRO A 104 17.71 6.00 -15.70
C PRO A 104 17.59 4.56 -15.18
N SER A 105 18.67 3.78 -15.14
CA SER A 105 18.65 2.39 -14.66
C SER A 105 18.63 2.23 -13.14
N ARG A 106 18.90 3.29 -12.37
CA ARG A 106 18.92 3.24 -10.89
C ARG A 106 17.52 3.14 -10.26
N PRO A 107 16.52 3.96 -10.67
CA PRO A 107 15.15 3.81 -10.19
C PRO A 107 14.57 2.40 -10.37
N SER A 108 14.77 1.80 -11.55
CA SER A 108 14.23 0.46 -11.87
C SER A 108 14.82 -0.66 -11.00
N ARG A 109 16.06 -0.52 -10.51
CA ARG A 109 16.63 -1.49 -9.56
C ARG A 109 16.09 -1.32 -8.14
N MET A 110 15.69 -0.11 -7.77
CA MET A 110 15.10 0.17 -6.45
C MET A 110 13.62 -0.22 -6.39
N PHE A 111 12.89 -0.06 -7.49
CA PHE A 111 11.49 -0.51 -7.63
C PHE A 111 11.43 -1.93 -8.22
N LYS A 112 11.97 -2.91 -7.49
CA LYS A 112 11.67 -4.32 -7.74
C LYS A 112 10.57 -4.78 -6.79
N PRO A 113 9.53 -5.50 -7.27
CA PRO A 113 8.52 -6.07 -6.39
C PRO A 113 9.17 -7.04 -5.39
N ALA A 114 8.65 -7.05 -4.16
CA ALA A 114 9.08 -7.99 -3.13
C ALA A 114 8.83 -9.43 -3.65
N GLY A 115 9.91 -10.15 -3.96
CA GLY A 115 9.87 -11.47 -4.61
C GLY A 115 10.81 -11.63 -5.82
N GLN A 116 11.36 -10.53 -6.38
CA GLN A 116 12.35 -10.58 -7.47
C GLN A 116 13.78 -10.18 -7.04
N LEU A 117 14.06 -10.21 -5.74
CA LEU A 117 15.34 -9.78 -5.18
C LEU A 117 16.51 -10.76 -5.45
N GLU A 118 16.25 -12.03 -5.80
CA GLU A 118 17.30 -13.07 -5.88
C GLU A 118 17.76 -13.47 -7.29
N LYS A 119 17.35 -12.76 -8.35
CA LYS A 119 17.86 -13.05 -9.72
C LYS A 119 18.52 -11.81 -10.31
N SER A 120 19.77 -11.57 -9.93
CA SER A 120 20.75 -10.82 -10.73
C SER A 120 22.16 -11.07 -10.23
#